data_AF-A0A1G1PYK6-F1
#
_entry.id   AF-A0A1G1PYK6-F1
#
_cell.length_a   1.000
_cell.length_b   1.000
_cell.length_c   1.000
_cell.angle_alpha   90.00
_cell.angle_beta   90.00
_cell.angle_gamma   90.00
#
_symmetry.space_group_name_H-M   'P 1'
#
loop_
_entity.id
_entity.type
_entity.pdbx_description
1 polymer ?
#
loop_
_entity_poly.entity_id
_entity_poly.type
_entity_poly.pdbx_seq_one_letter_code
_entity_poly.pdbx_strand_id
1 'polypeptide(L)'
;MSLATLLGSAIAEAAPDQAGPPDVQLSVQVDRTTVDVGEQLALTITVEGNVQQVELEPVEFPKAFRVVAQSRSTHLAMEAGQVKRSISLVYALTALEPGQFTLGPFEARRRGQSLLSDPLEITVNKPALPPTLEPSERFVL
;
A
#
# COMPACT_ATOMS: atom_id res chain seq x y z
N MET A 1 -30.96 -34.75 -30.51
CA MET A 1 -30.59 -34.30 -29.16
C MET A 1 -29.53 -33.22 -29.31
N SER A 2 -29.95 -31.96 -29.42
CA SER A 2 -29.05 -30.82 -29.52
C SER A 2 -29.14 -30.02 -28.22
N LEU A 3 -28.03 -29.91 -27.51
CA LEU A 3 -27.88 -28.96 -26.42
C LEU A 3 -26.45 -28.43 -26.48
N ALA A 4 -26.28 -27.28 -27.13
CA ALA A 4 -25.05 -26.50 -27.10
C ALA A 4 -25.13 -25.57 -25.89
N THR A 5 -24.25 -25.81 -24.93
CA THR A 5 -24.20 -25.08 -23.65
C THR A 5 -23.40 -23.79 -23.78
N LEU A 6 -23.89 -22.80 -23.03
CA LEU A 6 -23.51 -21.40 -22.85
C LEU A 6 -22.02 -21.01 -22.78
N LEU A 7 -21.80 -19.77 -23.24
CA LEU A 7 -20.94 -18.68 -22.76
C LEU A 7 -19.86 -19.02 -21.71
N GLY A 8 -18.60 -18.74 -22.05
CA GLY A 8 -17.53 -18.48 -21.10
C GLY A 8 -16.86 -17.14 -21.43
N SER A 9 -17.16 -16.12 -20.62
CA SER A 9 -16.49 -14.81 -20.66
C SER A 9 -15.02 -14.96 -20.31
N ALA A 10 -14.13 -14.49 -21.18
CA ALA A 10 -12.72 -14.34 -20.87
C ALA A 10 -12.55 -13.12 -19.96
N ILE A 11 -12.46 -13.36 -18.65
CA ILE A 11 -11.80 -12.44 -17.72
C ILE A 11 -10.32 -12.80 -17.77
N ALA A 12 -9.50 -11.89 -18.30
CA ALA A 12 -8.05 -11.98 -18.20
C ALA A 12 -7.68 -11.80 -16.72
N GLU A 13 -7.71 -12.90 -15.96
CA GLU A 13 -7.19 -12.96 -14.61
C GLU A 13 -5.66 -12.92 -14.75
N ALA A 14 -5.06 -11.77 -14.39
CA ALA A 14 -3.63 -11.57 -14.35
C ALA A 14 -2.99 -12.70 -13.55
N ALA A 15 -2.42 -13.67 -14.25
CA ALA A 15 -1.65 -14.74 -13.63
C ALA A 15 -0.48 -14.07 -12.88
N PRO A 16 -0.37 -14.24 -11.54
CA PRO A 16 0.84 -13.84 -10.87
C PRO A 16 1.95 -14.74 -11.40
N ASP A 17 2.90 -14.09 -12.09
CA ASP A 17 4.20 -14.59 -12.49
C ASP A 17 4.71 -15.60 -11.44
N GLN A 18 4.70 -16.89 -11.78
CA GLN A 18 5.19 -17.96 -10.91
C GLN A 18 6.73 -17.94 -10.92
N ALA A 19 7.31 -16.82 -10.50
CA ALA A 19 8.62 -16.83 -9.89
C ALA A 19 8.49 -17.66 -8.61
N GLY A 20 9.22 -18.77 -8.50
CA GLY A 20 9.30 -19.53 -7.24
C GLY A 20 9.58 -18.57 -6.08
N PRO A 21 9.09 -18.85 -4.86
CA PRO A 21 9.06 -17.88 -3.77
C PRO A 21 10.43 -17.23 -3.67
N PRO A 22 10.55 -15.92 -3.96
CA PRO A 22 11.83 -15.28 -3.82
C PRO A 22 12.26 -15.49 -2.36
N ASP A 23 13.54 -15.81 -2.15
CA ASP A 23 14.14 -15.93 -0.82
C ASP A 23 13.94 -14.66 0.04
N VAL A 24 13.43 -13.59 -0.59
CA VAL A 24 12.93 -12.36 0.00
C VAL A 24 11.58 -11.98 -0.63
N GLN A 25 10.55 -11.80 0.19
CA GLN A 25 9.24 -11.29 -0.22
C GLN A 25 9.14 -9.79 0.11
N LEU A 26 8.67 -8.98 -0.83
CA LEU A 26 8.35 -7.57 -0.62
C LEU A 26 6.83 -7.39 -0.71
N SER A 27 6.25 -6.87 0.36
CA SER A 27 4.81 -6.67 0.50
C SER A 27 4.55 -5.21 0.86
N VAL A 28 3.56 -4.60 0.21
CA VAL A 28 3.15 -3.22 0.50
C VAL A 28 1.68 -3.19 0.83
N GLN A 29 1.35 -2.52 1.93
CA GLN A 29 -0.01 -2.39 2.43
C GLN A 29 -0.28 -0.95 2.83
N VAL A 30 -1.54 -0.56 2.74
CA VAL A 30 -2.02 0.74 3.20
C VAL A 30 -3.24 0.52 4.10
N ASP A 31 -3.37 1.32 5.15
CA ASP A 31 -4.55 1.29 6.03
C ASP A 31 -5.83 1.67 5.27
N ARG A 32 -5.73 2.64 4.35
CA ARG A 32 -6.84 3.13 3.51
C ARG A 32 -6.38 3.45 2.11
N THR A 33 -7.14 2.96 1.12
CA THR A 33 -6.97 3.32 -0.30
C THR A 33 -7.75 4.58 -0.67
N THR A 34 -8.69 5.01 0.18
CA THR A 34 -9.48 6.22 -0.02
C THR A 34 -9.43 7.08 1.24
N VAL A 35 -9.04 8.35 1.09
CA VAL A 35 -8.94 9.32 2.19
C VAL A 35 -9.44 10.68 1.76
N ASP A 36 -9.81 11.54 2.70
CA ASP A 36 -10.13 12.93 2.42
C ASP A 36 -8.90 13.84 2.54
N VAL A 37 -8.91 14.99 1.87
CA VAL A 37 -7.87 16.02 2.07
C VAL A 37 -7.81 16.40 3.55
N GLY A 38 -6.61 16.37 4.12
CA GLY A 38 -6.34 16.61 5.54
C GLY A 38 -6.30 15.34 6.38
N GLU A 39 -6.76 14.20 5.86
CA GLU A 39 -6.68 12.93 6.56
C GLU A 39 -5.28 12.29 6.42
N GLN A 40 -4.94 11.45 7.39
CA GLN A 40 -3.71 10.68 7.43
C GLN A 40 -3.96 9.22 7.02
N LEU A 41 -3.08 8.70 6.17
CA LEU A 41 -2.98 7.28 5.85
C LEU A 41 -1.64 6.71 6.30
N ALA A 42 -1.64 5.42 6.65
CA ALA A 42 -0.44 4.68 7.00
C ALA A 42 -0.09 3.70 5.88
N LEU A 43 1.10 3.84 5.31
CA LEU A 43 1.67 2.91 4.35
C LEU A 43 2.69 2.03 5.09
N THR A 44 2.50 0.73 5.01
CA THR A 44 3.40 -0.27 5.59
C THR A 44 4.08 -1.06 4.48
N ILE A 45 5.39 -0.98 4.41
CA ILE A 45 6.23 -1.77 3.52
C ILE A 45 6.92 -2.82 4.36
N THR A 46 6.70 -4.09 4.04
CA THR A 46 7.25 -5.22 4.76
C THR A 46 8.12 -6.04 3.82
N VAL A 47 9.35 -6.30 4.22
CA VAL A 47 10.30 -7.13 3.49
C VAL A 47 10.69 -8.31 4.36
N GLU A 48 10.40 -9.53 3.94
CA GLU A 48 10.63 -10.73 4.75
C GLU A 48 11.50 -11.74 4.04
N GLY A 49 12.39 -12.42 4.77
CA GLY A 49 13.23 -13.49 4.23
C GLY A 49 14.71 -13.32 4.60
N ASN A 50 15.62 -13.61 3.66
CA ASN A 50 17.05 -13.34 3.85
C ASN A 50 17.40 -11.88 3.51
N VAL A 51 16.93 -10.95 4.35
CA VAL A 51 17.15 -9.50 4.15
C VAL A 51 18.50 -9.02 4.70
N GLN A 52 19.50 -9.92 4.75
CA GLN A 52 20.84 -9.62 5.29
C GLN A 52 21.63 -8.65 4.39
N GLN A 53 21.29 -8.62 3.10
CA GLN A 53 21.88 -7.76 2.08
C GLN A 53 20.80 -7.06 1.24
N VAL A 54 19.68 -6.71 1.87
CA VAL A 54 18.61 -5.94 1.22
C VAL A 54 18.73 -4.49 1.65
N GLU A 55 18.87 -3.61 0.67
CA GLU A 55 18.75 -2.17 0.83
C GLU A 55 17.40 -1.73 0.28
N LEU A 56 16.60 -1.09 1.12
CA LEU A 56 15.37 -0.41 0.71
C LEU A 56 15.77 0.95 0.15
N GLU A 57 15.35 1.23 -1.08
CA GLU A 57 15.55 2.56 -1.64
C GLU A 57 14.66 3.59 -0.94
N PRO A 58 15.12 4.85 -0.84
CA PRO A 58 14.30 5.91 -0.30
C PRO A 58 13.02 6.05 -1.13
N VAL A 59 11.89 6.03 -0.44
CA VAL A 59 10.59 6.21 -1.07
C VAL A 59 10.34 7.69 -1.31
N GLU A 60 10.10 8.06 -2.55
CA GLU A 60 9.60 9.38 -2.91
C GLU A 60 8.07 9.35 -3.07
N PHE A 61 7.40 10.29 -2.41
CA PHE A 61 5.95 10.44 -2.46
C PHE A 61 5.55 11.59 -3.41
N PRO A 62 4.36 11.53 -4.03
CA PRO A 62 3.82 12.65 -4.77
C PRO A 62 3.69 13.89 -3.88
N LYS A 63 3.79 15.08 -4.47
CA LYS A 63 3.63 16.37 -3.74
C LYS A 63 2.28 16.49 -3.01
N ALA A 64 1.28 15.75 -3.46
CA ALA A 64 -0.03 15.64 -2.84
C ALA A 64 -0.01 14.97 -1.45
N PHE A 65 1.08 14.29 -1.07
CA PHE A 65 1.23 13.67 0.25
C PHE A 65 2.40 14.28 1.01
N ARG A 66 2.18 14.59 2.28
CA ARG A 66 3.24 15.01 3.20
C ARG A 66 3.54 13.90 4.18
N VAL A 67 4.81 13.49 4.24
CA VAL A 67 5.30 12.58 5.28
C VAL A 67 5.31 13.31 6.62
N VAL A 68 4.48 12.86 7.55
CA VAL A 68 4.43 13.43 8.91
C VAL A 68 5.21 12.57 9.91
N ALA A 69 5.32 11.26 9.66
CA ALA A 69 6.16 10.37 10.45
C ALA A 69 6.68 9.21 9.59
N GLN A 70 7.83 8.67 9.99
CA GLN A 70 8.42 7.48 9.41
C GLN A 70 8.96 6.62 10.56
N SER A 71 8.65 5.32 10.53
CA SER A 71 9.15 4.35 11.49
C SER A 71 9.72 3.15 10.75
N ARG A 72 10.88 2.65 11.18
CA ARG A 72 11.52 1.46 10.63
C ARG A 72 11.81 0.47 11.75
N SER A 73 11.26 -0.72 11.63
CA SER A 73 11.43 -1.84 12.55
C SER A 73 12.13 -2.98 11.84
N THR A 74 13.10 -3.60 12.49
CA THR A 74 13.74 -4.83 11.98
C THR A 74 13.51 -5.92 13.00
N HIS A 75 12.87 -7.00 12.56
CA HIS A 75 12.64 -8.21 13.32
C HIS A 75 13.61 -9.30 12.88
N LEU A 76 14.17 -10.03 13.84
CA LEU A 76 15.06 -11.15 13.60
C LEU A 76 14.50 -12.38 14.30
N ALA A 77 14.20 -13.42 13.54
CA ALA A 77 13.70 -14.70 14.03
C ALA A 77 14.64 -15.83 13.59
N MET A 78 14.69 -16.89 14.40
CA MET A 78 15.37 -18.13 14.03
C MET A 78 14.34 -19.25 13.95
N GLU A 79 14.10 -19.77 12.75
CA GLU A 79 13.12 -20.84 12.51
C GLU A 79 13.84 -22.01 11.85
N ALA A 80 13.74 -23.22 12.44
CA ALA A 80 14.36 -24.44 11.92
C ALA A 80 15.88 -24.31 11.61
N GLY A 81 16.61 -23.51 12.41
CA GLY A 81 18.05 -23.26 12.22
C GLY A 81 18.39 -22.24 11.13
N GLN A 82 17.38 -21.63 10.49
CA GLN A 82 17.55 -20.56 9.52
C GLN A 82 17.25 -19.20 10.15
N VAL A 83 18.13 -18.22 9.89
CA VAL A 83 17.92 -16.84 10.31
C VAL A 83 16.96 -16.15 9.34
N LYS A 84 15.74 -15.88 9.79
CA LYS A 84 14.80 -15.02 9.06
C LYS A 84 14.88 -13.61 9.60
N ARG A 85 14.94 -12.63 8.70
CA ARG A 85 14.89 -11.22 9.07
C ARG A 85 13.73 -10.58 8.31
N SER A 86 12.91 -9.82 9.02
CA SER A 86 11.81 -9.05 8.45
C SER A 86 12.03 -7.57 8.75
N ILE A 87 11.92 -6.71 7.74
CA ILE A 87 12.01 -5.26 7.89
C ILE A 87 10.63 -4.69 7.62
N SER A 88 10.09 -3.93 8.56
CA SER A 88 8.81 -3.23 8.41
C SER A 88 9.07 -1.72 8.46
N LEU A 89 8.60 -1.02 7.44
CA LEU A 89 8.77 0.41 7.27
C LEU A 89 7.39 1.03 7.16
N VAL A 90 7.04 1.87 8.13
CA VAL A 90 5.73 2.51 8.23
C VAL A 90 5.89 4.01 7.95
N TYR A 91 5.19 4.49 6.93
CA TYR A 91 5.09 5.89 6.58
C TYR A 91 3.71 6.40 6.93
N ALA A 92 3.67 7.49 7.69
CA ALA A 92 2.45 8.18 8.01
C ALA A 92 2.37 9.42 7.11
N LEU A 93 1.37 9.44 6.22
CA LEU A 93 1.23 10.40 5.13
C LEU A 93 -0.07 11.19 5.30
N THR A 94 0.00 12.52 5.22
CA THR A 94 -1.20 13.38 5.18
C THR A 94 -1.52 13.76 3.75
N ALA A 95 -2.75 13.54 3.31
CA ALA A 95 -3.21 13.94 1.99
C ALA A 95 -3.47 15.46 1.95
N LEU A 96 -2.90 16.15 0.96
CA LEU A 96 -2.97 17.60 0.81
C LEU A 96 -3.78 18.03 -0.41
N GLU A 97 -3.79 17.23 -1.47
CA GLU A 97 -4.47 17.54 -2.72
C GLU A 97 -5.45 16.42 -3.10
N PRO A 98 -6.68 16.75 -3.53
CA PRO A 98 -7.64 15.75 -3.98
C PRO A 98 -7.26 15.24 -5.38
N GLY A 99 -7.45 13.94 -5.62
CA GLY A 99 -7.08 13.29 -6.88
C GLY A 99 -6.83 11.79 -6.72
N GLN A 100 -6.51 11.12 -7.82
CA GLN A 100 -6.03 9.72 -7.78
C GLN A 100 -4.52 9.73 -7.94
N PHE A 101 -3.83 9.03 -7.04
CA PHE A 101 -2.39 8.99 -6.99
C PHE A 101 -1.92 7.54 -6.87
N THR A 102 -0.92 7.18 -7.65
CA THR A 102 -0.27 5.87 -7.54
C THR A 102 0.95 5.99 -6.65
N LEU A 103 1.01 5.18 -5.60
CA LEU A 103 2.16 5.03 -4.72
C LEU A 103 2.98 3.82 -5.17
N GLY A 104 4.29 3.99 -5.26
CA GLY A 104 5.19 2.97 -5.79
C GLY A 104 5.27 2.95 -7.33
N PRO A 105 5.81 1.88 -7.92
CA PRO A 105 6.31 0.66 -7.27
C PRO A 105 7.50 0.95 -6.35
N PHE A 106 7.62 0.21 -5.25
CA PHE A 106 8.71 0.36 -4.29
C PHE A 106 9.85 -0.57 -4.68
N GLU A 107 11.08 -0.05 -4.73
CA GLU A 107 12.26 -0.84 -5.09
C GLU A 107 13.06 -1.24 -3.84
N ALA A 108 13.41 -2.52 -3.77
CA ALA A 108 14.35 -3.06 -2.81
C ALA A 108 15.49 -3.76 -3.57
N ARG A 109 16.74 -3.39 -3.29
CA ARG A 109 17.90 -4.00 -3.94
C ARG A 109 18.50 -5.10 -3.07
N ARG A 110 18.67 -6.28 -3.65
CA ARG A 110 19.35 -7.43 -3.03
C ARG A 110 20.47 -7.95 -3.94
N ARG A 111 21.73 -7.86 -3.50
CA ARG A 111 22.89 -8.38 -4.25
C ARG A 111 22.94 -7.93 -5.73
N GLY A 112 22.50 -6.69 -6.00
CA GLY A 112 22.42 -6.14 -7.36
C GLY A 112 21.16 -6.53 -8.17
N GLN A 113 20.24 -7.28 -7.59
CA GLN A 113 18.90 -7.53 -8.16
C GLN A 113 17.89 -6.57 -7.55
N SER A 114 17.16 -5.85 -8.39
CA SER A 114 16.05 -4.99 -7.97
C SER A 114 14.78 -5.82 -7.84
N LEU A 115 14.17 -5.77 -6.66
CA LEU A 115 12.87 -6.35 -6.37
C LEU A 115 11.85 -5.20 -6.30
N LEU A 116 10.85 -5.27 -7.17
CA LEU A 116 9.79 -4.26 -7.23
C LEU A 116 8.56 -4.79 -6.50
N SER A 117 7.92 -3.91 -5.73
CA SER A 117 6.60 -4.21 -5.17
C SER A 117 5.49 -3.88 -6.15
N ASP A 118 4.28 -4.32 -5.80
CA ASP A 118 3.06 -3.82 -6.42
C ASP A 118 2.88 -2.31 -6.18
N PRO A 119 2.42 -1.56 -7.20
CA PRO A 119 1.95 -0.19 -7.02
C PRO A 119 0.58 -0.17 -6.34
N LEU A 120 0.32 0.85 -5.52
CA LEU A 120 -0.96 1.03 -4.84
C LEU A 120 -1.65 2.31 -5.34
N GLU A 121 -2.91 2.21 -5.76
CA GLU A 121 -3.72 3.36 -6.12
C GLU A 121 -4.43 3.93 -4.88
N ILE A 122 -4.24 5.22 -4.65
CA ILE A 122 -4.84 5.97 -3.54
C ILE A 122 -5.73 7.06 -4.11
N THR A 123 -6.98 7.09 -3.66
CA THR A 123 -7.95 8.13 -4.00
C THR A 123 -8.06 9.13 -2.86
N VAL A 124 -7.82 10.40 -3.16
CA VAL A 124 -8.02 11.52 -2.23
C VAL A 124 -9.28 12.28 -2.62
N ASN A 125 -10.30 12.20 -1.77
CA ASN A 125 -11.54 12.94 -1.93
C ASN A 125 -11.37 14.39 -1.51
N LYS A 126 -12.14 15.28 -2.14
CA LYS A 126 -12.31 16.64 -1.64
C LYS A 126 -12.93 16.55 -0.25
N PRO A 127 -12.53 17.42 0.70
CA PRO A 127 -13.10 17.39 2.03
C PRO A 127 -14.61 17.60 1.88
N ALA A 128 -15.39 16.66 2.40
CA ALA A 128 -16.83 16.88 2.52
C ALA A 128 -17.00 18.16 3.35
N LEU A 129 -17.78 19.13 2.83
CA LEU A 129 -18.18 20.26 3.66
C LEU A 129 -18.72 19.68 4.98
N PRO A 130 -18.27 20.18 6.15
CA PRO A 130 -18.87 19.75 7.40
C PRO A 130 -20.38 19.89 7.27
N PRO A 131 -21.18 18.94 7.78
CA PRO A 131 -22.63 19.08 7.74
C PRO A 131 -22.94 20.46 8.31
N THR A 132 -23.54 21.32 7.49
CA THR A 132 -24.09 22.58 7.96
C THR A 132 -24.98 22.20 9.13
N LEU A 133 -24.53 22.52 10.33
CA LEU A 133 -25.41 22.54 11.50
C LEU A 133 -26.43 23.60 11.13
N GLU A 134 -27.53 23.19 10.50
CA GLU A 134 -28.67 24.06 10.33
C GLU A 134 -29.00 24.51 11.73
N PRO A 135 -28.89 25.81 12.05
CA PRO A 135 -29.30 26.28 13.35
C PRO A 135 -30.77 25.88 13.43
N SER A 136 -31.09 25.00 14.37
CA SER A 136 -32.45 24.65 14.73
C SER A 136 -33.11 25.86 15.40
N GLU A 137 -33.23 26.93 14.61
CA GLU A 137 -34.08 28.08 14.85
C GLU A 137 -35.51 27.60 14.70
N ARG A 138 -36.09 27.14 15.81
CA ARG A 138 -37.48 27.35 16.23
C ARG A 138 -37.81 26.36 17.35
N PHE A 139 -37.41 26.72 18.56
CA PHE A 139 -38.25 26.41 19.72
C PHE A 139 -39.04 27.68 20.05
N VAL A 140 -40.23 27.76 19.45
CA VAL A 140 -41.30 28.64 19.91
C VAL A 140 -42.26 27.75 20.69
N LEU A 141 -42.46 28.05 21.97
CA LEU A 141 -43.71 27.93 22.73
C LEU A 141 -43.56 28.61 24.09
#